data_AF-A0A8T0RDI9-F1
#
_entry.id   AF-A0A8T0RDI9-F1
#
_cell.length_a   1.000
_cell.length_b   1.000
_cell.length_c   1.000
_cell.angle_alpha   90.00
_cell.angle_beta   90.00
_cell.angle_gamma   90.00
#
_symmetry.space_group_name_H-M   'P 1'
#
loop_
_entity.id
_entity.type
_entity.pdbx_description
1 polymer ?
#
loop_
_entity_poly.entity_id
_entity_poly.type
_entity_poly.pdbx_seq_one_letter_code
_entity_poly.pdbx_strand_id
1 'polypeptide(L)'
;MAVVHALKQKNFSLMLYNKVTNKWKERVMCQSAGYSLQEINILGVKTCVDIALRCVDANRNRRPYIIDIINELEELEAKVEKMSLSSDHQSKNLNSLQRWSDSNALAVDPTSELRFPFEPRKDISCCLQLTNKMDGSIAFNIKTNQSKYYAEPNRGILPPCSKRYVLVTLRAQEEAPPNMQCHDMLHIQSVNVREDLTPDGITEDFFERGMVEKVVDVMTLPIVYVAKKRRREFF
;
A
#
# COMPACT_ATOMS: atom_id res chain seq x y z
N MET A 1 6.30 13.28 -41.64
CA MET A 1 5.16 13.11 -40.70
C MET A 1 5.35 11.94 -39.73
N ALA A 2 5.56 10.70 -40.21
CA ALA A 2 5.71 9.51 -39.34
C ALA A 2 6.94 9.52 -38.40
N VAL A 3 8.09 10.04 -38.87
CA VAL A 3 9.33 10.12 -38.07
C VAL A 3 9.19 11.11 -36.90
N VAL A 4 8.52 12.25 -37.12
CA VAL A 4 8.27 13.26 -36.08
C VAL A 4 7.28 12.74 -35.03
N HIS A 5 6.28 11.95 -35.45
CA HIS A 5 5.34 11.30 -34.53
C HIS A 5 6.05 10.23 -33.67
N ALA A 6 6.89 9.39 -34.28
CA ALA A 6 7.68 8.39 -33.57
C ALA A 6 8.69 9.01 -32.57
N LEU A 7 9.31 10.14 -32.93
CA LEU A 7 10.21 10.88 -32.04
C LEU A 7 9.45 11.56 -30.88
N LYS A 8 8.26 12.13 -31.14
CA LYS A 8 7.39 12.67 -30.08
C LYS A 8 6.91 11.59 -29.11
N GLN A 9 6.57 10.41 -29.62
CA GLN A 9 6.11 9.29 -28.80
C GLN A 9 7.25 8.69 -27.96
N LYS A 10 8.46 8.56 -28.52
CA LYS A 10 9.68 8.17 -27.77
C LYS A 10 10.06 9.21 -26.70
N ASN A 11 9.99 10.50 -27.00
CA ASN A 11 10.28 11.56 -26.03
C ASN A 11 9.25 11.62 -24.90
N PHE A 12 7.97 11.38 -25.19
CA PHE A 12 6.91 11.29 -24.18
C PHE A 12 7.09 10.05 -23.28
N SER A 13 7.42 8.91 -23.88
CA SER A 13 7.74 7.66 -23.17
C SER A 13 8.91 7.83 -22.21
N LEU A 14 9.99 8.48 -22.65
CA LEU A 14 11.17 8.76 -21.83
C LEU A 14 10.89 9.77 -20.71
N MET A 15 10.09 10.80 -20.99
CA MET A 15 9.63 11.75 -19.96
C MET A 15 8.75 11.08 -18.91
N LEU A 16 7.84 10.20 -19.32
CA LEU A 16 6.96 9.49 -18.39
C LEU A 16 7.76 8.51 -17.53
N TYR A 17 8.67 7.75 -18.13
CA TYR A 17 9.62 6.88 -17.44
C TYR A 17 10.39 7.67 -16.37
N ASN A 18 11.10 8.74 -16.77
CA ASN A 18 11.88 9.55 -15.84
C ASN A 18 11.01 10.17 -14.73
N LYS A 19 9.81 10.64 -15.05
CA LYS A 19 8.90 11.25 -14.08
C LYS A 19 8.36 10.25 -13.07
N VAL A 20 7.95 9.06 -13.52
CA VAL A 20 7.43 8.00 -12.65
C VAL A 20 8.56 7.46 -11.77
N THR A 21 9.73 7.17 -12.36
CA THR A 21 10.90 6.67 -11.64
C THR A 21 11.41 7.68 -10.61
N ASN A 22 11.50 8.97 -10.94
CA ASN A 22 11.96 10.00 -9.99
C ASN A 22 10.95 10.19 -8.85
N LYS A 23 9.65 10.23 -9.16
CA LYS A 23 8.61 10.38 -8.13
C LYS A 23 8.50 9.17 -7.20
N TRP A 24 8.76 7.97 -7.73
CA TRP A 24 8.86 6.76 -6.91
C TRP A 24 10.14 6.77 -6.06
N LYS A 25 11.29 7.16 -6.63
CA LYS A 25 12.56 7.30 -5.88
C LYS A 25 12.41 8.27 -4.71
N GLU A 26 11.80 9.44 -4.90
CA GLU A 26 11.54 10.41 -3.83
C GLU A 26 10.67 9.83 -2.70
N ARG A 27 9.67 9.00 -3.03
CA ARG A 27 8.80 8.35 -2.03
C ARG A 27 9.52 7.27 -1.23
N VAL A 28 10.34 6.45 -1.89
CA VAL A 28 11.07 5.32 -1.27
C VAL A 28 12.23 5.84 -0.40
N MET A 29 12.92 6.91 -0.83
CA MET A 29 14.01 7.56 -0.08
C MET A 29 13.56 8.10 1.28
N CYS A 30 12.27 8.47 1.44
CA CYS A 30 11.73 8.97 2.71
C CYS A 30 11.30 7.87 3.70
N GLN A 31 11.43 6.58 3.35
CA GLN A 31 10.85 5.48 4.13
C GLN A 31 11.84 4.41 4.61
N SER A 32 13.08 4.35 4.12
CA SER A 32 14.04 3.33 4.59
C SER A 32 15.50 3.73 4.42
N ALA A 33 16.29 3.64 5.50
CA ALA A 33 17.74 3.86 5.51
C ALA A 33 18.53 2.57 5.19
N GLY A 34 18.21 1.89 4.08
CA GLY A 34 18.89 0.68 3.64
C GLY A 34 19.23 0.72 2.15
N TYR A 35 20.53 0.77 1.82
CA TYR A 35 21.02 0.95 0.45
C TYR A 35 20.70 -0.24 -0.49
N SER A 36 20.60 -1.48 0.02
CA SER A 36 20.33 -2.66 -0.83
C SER A 36 18.86 -2.85 -1.21
N LEU A 37 17.92 -2.55 -0.29
CA LEU A 37 16.47 -2.62 -0.53
C LEU A 37 16.02 -1.58 -1.57
N GLN A 38 16.75 -0.46 -1.65
CA GLN A 38 16.50 0.59 -2.62
C GLN A 38 16.80 0.14 -4.06
N GLU A 39 17.87 -0.62 -4.28
CA GLU A 39 18.27 -1.08 -5.62
C GLU A 39 17.33 -2.14 -6.18
N ILE A 40 16.88 -3.08 -5.33
CA ILE A 40 15.90 -4.12 -5.67
C ILE A 40 14.58 -3.48 -6.12
N ASN A 41 14.07 -2.52 -5.34
CA ASN A 41 12.82 -1.83 -5.65
C ASN A 41 12.93 -0.99 -6.94
N ILE A 42 14.05 -0.29 -7.14
CA ILE A 42 14.30 0.48 -8.37
C ILE A 42 14.33 -0.46 -9.59
N LEU A 43 14.98 -1.62 -9.48
CA LEU A 43 15.04 -2.59 -10.56
C LEU A 43 13.65 -3.13 -10.90
N GLY A 44 12.86 -3.48 -9.88
CA GLY A 44 11.49 -3.96 -10.05
C GLY A 44 10.61 -2.96 -10.81
N VAL A 45 10.59 -1.71 -10.34
CA VAL A 45 9.82 -0.63 -10.97
C VAL A 45 10.29 -0.37 -12.40
N LYS A 46 11.60 -0.36 -12.65
CA LYS A 46 12.17 -0.15 -13.99
C LYS A 46 11.67 -1.20 -14.97
N THR A 47 11.80 -2.48 -14.62
CA THR A 47 11.40 -3.59 -15.49
C THR A 47 9.90 -3.54 -15.80
N CYS A 48 9.05 -3.29 -14.81
CA CYS A 48 7.60 -3.16 -15.02
C CYS A 48 7.24 -1.99 -15.94
N VAL A 49 7.91 -0.84 -15.81
CA VAL A 49 7.69 0.29 -16.71
C VAL A 49 8.15 -0.04 -18.13
N ASP A 50 9.30 -0.69 -18.29
CA ASP A 50 9.83 -1.08 -19.61
C ASP A 50 8.92 -2.11 -20.32
N ILE A 51 8.35 -3.07 -19.58
CA ILE A 51 7.31 -3.99 -20.08
C ILE A 51 6.07 -3.18 -20.51
N ALA A 52 5.54 -2.32 -19.65
CA ALA A 52 4.34 -1.55 -19.93
C ALA A 52 4.50 -0.67 -21.19
N LEU A 53 5.69 -0.07 -21.38
CA LEU A 53 6.01 0.72 -22.56
C LEU A 53 6.01 -0.12 -23.84
N ARG A 54 6.56 -1.35 -23.80
CA ARG A 54 6.53 -2.26 -24.95
C ARG A 54 5.12 -2.78 -25.25
N CYS A 55 4.30 -3.03 -24.24
CA CYS A 55 2.92 -3.46 -24.42
C CYS A 55 2.06 -2.43 -25.19
N VAL A 56 2.40 -1.15 -25.09
CA VAL A 56 1.69 -0.05 -25.76
C VAL A 56 2.40 0.50 -26.99
N ASP A 57 3.42 -0.19 -27.51
CA ASP A 57 4.16 0.26 -28.71
C ASP A 57 3.19 0.47 -29.88
N ALA A 58 3.42 1.53 -30.65
CA ALA A 58 2.60 1.87 -31.81
C ALA A 58 2.60 0.75 -32.86
N ASN A 59 3.72 0.04 -33.00
CA ASN A 59 3.83 -1.14 -33.84
C ASN A 59 3.41 -2.38 -33.07
N ARG A 60 2.32 -3.01 -33.52
CA ARG A 60 1.76 -4.22 -32.89
C ARG A 60 2.74 -5.39 -32.84
N ASN A 61 3.63 -5.51 -33.82
CA ASN A 61 4.59 -6.62 -33.90
C ASN A 61 5.78 -6.46 -32.95
N ARG A 62 5.92 -5.29 -32.31
CA ARG A 62 6.94 -5.04 -31.28
C ARG A 62 6.42 -5.25 -29.85
N ARG A 63 5.11 -5.48 -29.71
CA ARG A 63 4.50 -5.76 -28.43
C ARG A 63 4.86 -7.20 -28.04
N PRO A 64 5.27 -7.43 -26.79
CA PRO A 64 5.61 -8.76 -26.33
C PRO A 64 4.36 -9.63 -26.27
N TYR A 65 4.54 -10.94 -26.44
CA TYR A 65 3.49 -11.89 -26.09
C TYR A 65 3.42 -12.03 -24.57
N ILE A 66 2.29 -12.49 -24.06
CA ILE A 66 2.09 -12.70 -22.62
C ILE A 66 3.17 -13.64 -22.03
N ILE A 67 3.60 -14.64 -22.80
CA ILE A 67 4.64 -15.58 -22.38
C ILE A 67 6.00 -14.88 -22.20
N ASP A 68 6.33 -13.94 -23.08
CA ASP A 68 7.58 -13.17 -22.98
C ASP A 68 7.56 -12.30 -21.72
N ILE A 69 6.41 -11.71 -21.40
CA ILE A 69 6.23 -10.90 -20.18
C ILE A 69 6.41 -11.76 -18.93
N ILE A 70 5.79 -12.96 -18.90
CA ILE A 70 5.91 -13.87 -17.75
C ILE A 70 7.36 -14.28 -17.55
N ASN A 71 8.05 -14.71 -18.60
CA ASN A 71 9.46 -15.12 -18.52
C ASN A 71 10.35 -13.97 -18.03
N GLU A 72 10.10 -12.75 -18.48
CA GLU A 72 10.88 -11.58 -18.08
C GLU A 72 10.64 -11.19 -16.62
N LEU A 73 9.43 -11.42 -16.11
CA LEU A 73 9.11 -11.26 -14.69
C LEU A 73 9.75 -12.36 -13.83
N GLU A 74 9.75 -13.61 -14.29
CA GLU A 74 10.44 -14.72 -13.62
C GLU A 74 11.96 -14.49 -13.57
N GLU A 75 12.55 -14.00 -14.66
CA GLU A 75 13.97 -13.62 -14.69
C GLU A 75 14.30 -12.48 -13.72
N LEU A 76 13.41 -11.48 -13.62
CA LEU A 76 13.56 -10.37 -12.70
C LEU A 76 13.55 -10.86 -11.25
N GLU A 77 12.63 -11.77 -10.92
CA GLU A 77 12.52 -12.37 -9.59
C GLU A 77 13.78 -13.17 -9.25
N ALA A 78 14.29 -13.98 -10.18
CA ALA A 78 15.56 -14.68 -9.99
C ALA A 78 16.76 -13.73 -9.82
N LYS A 79 16.76 -12.56 -10.48
CA LYS A 79 17.79 -11.53 -10.31
C LYS A 79 17.69 -10.85 -8.94
N VAL A 80 16.47 -10.59 -8.46
CA VAL A 80 16.21 -10.03 -7.12
C VAL A 80 16.63 -11.01 -6.01
N GLU A 81 16.34 -12.30 -6.18
CA GLU A 81 16.78 -13.35 -5.25
C GLU A 81 18.31 -13.42 -5.20
N LYS A 82 19.00 -13.38 -6.35
CA LYS A 82 20.47 -13.39 -6.40
C LYS A 82 21.12 -12.17 -5.74
N MET A 83 20.55 -10.97 -5.90
CA MET A 83 21.05 -9.75 -5.23
C MET A 83 20.82 -9.78 -3.72
N SER A 84 19.76 -10.47 -3.26
CA SER A 84 19.50 -10.65 -1.83
C SER A 84 20.50 -11.62 -1.17
N LEU A 85 21.03 -12.59 -1.92
CA LEU A 85 21.92 -13.66 -1.43
C LEU A 85 23.41 -13.28 -1.36
N SER A 86 23.82 -12.13 -1.92
CA SER A 86 25.22 -11.67 -1.84
C SER A 86 25.57 -10.94 -0.53
N SER A 87 24.63 -10.86 0.42
CA SER A 87 24.82 -10.29 1.76
C SER A 87 24.63 -11.39 2.82
N ASP A 88 25.75 -12.05 3.16
CA ASP A 88 26.01 -12.97 4.27
C ASP A 88 25.46 -14.41 4.29
N HIS A 89 26.28 -15.27 4.91
CA HIS A 89 26.27 -16.73 4.91
C HIS A 89 25.07 -17.39 5.62
N GLN A 90 24.63 -18.51 5.01
CA GLN A 90 23.84 -19.64 5.55
C GLN A 90 22.36 -19.40 5.91
N SER A 91 21.48 -19.81 4.99
CA SER A 91 20.59 -20.95 5.25
C SER A 91 19.98 -21.45 3.93
N LYS A 92 20.24 -22.72 3.60
CA LYS A 92 19.55 -23.48 2.56
C LYS A 92 18.43 -24.29 3.22
N ASN A 93 17.20 -23.79 3.18
CA ASN A 93 15.94 -24.52 2.95
C ASN A 93 14.75 -23.73 3.54
N LEU A 94 13.86 -23.24 2.67
CA LEU A 94 12.44 -23.52 2.79
C LEU A 94 11.77 -23.27 1.43
N ASN A 95 11.27 -24.34 0.82
CA ASN A 95 10.37 -24.26 -0.33
C ASN A 95 8.99 -23.80 0.16
N SER A 96 8.72 -22.51 0.08
CA SER A 96 7.37 -21.94 -0.02
C SER A 96 7.53 -20.47 -0.42
N LEU A 97 6.73 -20.02 -1.39
CA LEU A 97 6.64 -18.64 -1.88
C LEU A 97 6.80 -17.60 -0.74
N GLN A 98 8.00 -17.05 -0.57
CA GLN A 98 8.20 -15.86 0.25
C GLN A 98 8.67 -14.74 -0.66
N ARG A 99 7.72 -14.22 -1.46
CA ARG A 99 7.91 -12.98 -2.21
C ARG A 99 7.54 -11.80 -1.33
N TRP A 100 8.43 -10.81 -1.37
CA TRP A 100 8.27 -9.44 -0.87
C TRP A 100 8.35 -9.27 0.66
N SER A 101 9.58 -9.15 1.16
CA SER A 101 9.85 -8.65 2.52
C SER A 101 9.52 -7.15 2.62
N ASP A 102 8.22 -6.85 2.72
CA ASP A 102 7.72 -5.76 3.56
C ASP A 102 7.12 -6.46 4.77
N SER A 103 7.81 -6.39 5.91
CA SER A 103 7.72 -7.26 7.09
C SER A 103 6.36 -7.37 7.82
N ASN A 104 5.26 -6.87 7.24
CA ASN A 104 3.95 -6.81 7.88
C ASN A 104 2.94 -7.74 7.18
N ALA A 105 2.32 -8.62 7.97
CA ALA A 105 1.29 -9.57 7.55
C ALA A 105 0.03 -8.88 6.97
N LEU A 106 -0.25 -7.65 7.42
CA LEU A 106 -1.36 -6.82 6.95
C LEU A 106 -0.86 -5.64 6.11
N ALA A 107 -1.38 -5.50 4.90
CA ALA A 107 -1.22 -4.29 4.09
C ALA A 107 -2.42 -3.36 4.20
N VAL A 108 -2.15 -2.05 4.14
CA VAL A 108 -3.15 -0.99 4.28
C VAL A 108 -3.02 -0.02 3.12
N ASP A 109 -4.14 0.33 2.47
CA ASP A 109 -4.20 1.34 1.43
C ASP A 109 -5.27 2.39 1.77
N PRO A 110 -4.92 3.69 1.82
CA PRO A 110 -3.60 4.29 1.56
C PRO A 110 -2.56 3.94 2.64
N THR A 111 -1.28 3.83 2.23
CA THR A 111 -0.16 3.47 3.13
C THR A 111 0.42 4.66 3.91
N SER A 112 0.23 5.89 3.44
CA SER A 112 0.96 7.07 3.93
C SER A 112 0.16 7.89 4.93
N GLU A 113 -1.09 8.20 4.61
CA GLU A 113 -1.99 9.01 5.41
C GLU A 113 -3.43 8.85 4.94
N LEU A 114 -4.38 9.05 5.85
CA LEU A 114 -5.80 9.04 5.58
C LEU A 114 -6.32 10.47 5.49
N ARG A 115 -6.87 10.85 4.32
CA ARG A 115 -7.24 12.24 4.03
C ARG A 115 -8.74 12.46 4.15
N PHE A 116 -9.12 13.43 4.97
CA PHE A 116 -10.51 13.87 5.11
C PHE A 116 -10.70 15.23 4.43
N PRO A 117 -11.60 15.34 3.43
CA PRO A 117 -11.96 16.63 2.85
C PRO A 117 -12.82 17.41 3.83
N PHE A 118 -12.17 18.16 4.73
CA PHE A 118 -12.81 18.76 5.90
C PHE A 118 -13.91 19.76 5.52
N GLU A 119 -15.06 19.62 6.17
CA GLU A 119 -16.28 20.43 6.00
C GLU A 119 -16.94 20.57 7.39
N PRO A 120 -17.00 21.77 7.98
CA PRO A 120 -17.64 21.97 9.27
C PRO A 120 -19.10 21.50 9.26
N ARG A 121 -19.57 21.05 10.42
CA ARG A 121 -20.97 20.63 10.69
C ARG A 121 -21.47 19.48 9.82
N LYS A 122 -20.55 18.64 9.34
CA LYS A 122 -20.89 17.51 8.49
C LYS A 122 -20.03 16.31 8.80
N ASP A 123 -20.63 15.13 8.73
CA ASP A 123 -19.92 13.87 8.78
C ASP A 123 -19.17 13.63 7.48
N ILE A 124 -17.91 13.21 7.61
CA ILE A 124 -17.00 13.08 6.49
C ILE A 124 -16.38 11.70 6.55
N SER A 125 -16.63 10.88 5.54
CA SER A 125 -16.11 9.53 5.48
C SER A 125 -15.02 9.39 4.42
N CYS A 126 -14.08 8.49 4.69
CA CYS A 126 -13.09 8.03 3.73
C CYS A 126 -12.94 6.50 3.84
N CYS A 127 -12.49 5.88 2.76
CA CYS A 127 -12.30 4.44 2.71
C CYS A 127 -10.83 4.08 2.95
N LEU A 128 -10.64 3.06 3.77
CA LEU A 128 -9.39 2.38 4.02
C LEU A 128 -9.52 0.93 3.54
N GLN A 129 -8.57 0.41 2.79
CA GLN A 129 -8.53 -1.00 2.41
C GLN A 129 -7.49 -1.75 3.25
N LEU A 130 -7.93 -2.81 3.91
CA LEU A 130 -7.07 -3.78 4.57
C LEU A 130 -6.87 -4.98 3.64
N THR A 131 -5.64 -5.49 3.55
CA THR A 131 -5.28 -6.63 2.71
C THR A 131 -4.49 -7.64 3.55
N ASN A 132 -5.03 -8.85 3.70
CA ASN A 132 -4.30 -9.96 4.30
C ASN A 132 -3.35 -10.56 3.25
N LYS A 133 -2.05 -10.51 3.51
CA LYS A 133 -1.00 -11.07 2.65
C LYS A 133 -0.65 -12.52 3.00
N MET A 134 -1.17 -13.02 4.11
CA MET A 134 -0.84 -14.33 4.65
C MET A 134 -1.78 -15.41 4.12
N ASP A 135 -1.29 -16.64 4.13
CA ASP A 135 -2.08 -17.84 3.85
C ASP A 135 -3.00 -18.24 5.02
N GLY A 136 -2.84 -17.59 6.18
CA GLY A 136 -3.69 -17.74 7.37
C GLY A 136 -4.63 -16.57 7.58
N SER A 137 -5.68 -16.76 8.40
CA SER A 137 -6.60 -15.68 8.78
C SER A 137 -5.94 -14.67 9.72
N ILE A 138 -6.33 -13.40 9.60
CA ILE A 138 -5.88 -12.31 10.48
C ILE A 138 -7.08 -11.66 11.15
N ALA A 139 -7.01 -11.44 12.45
CA ALA A 139 -7.95 -10.60 13.17
C ALA A 139 -7.40 -9.18 13.18
N PHE A 140 -8.25 -8.19 12.88
CA PHE A 140 -7.89 -6.78 12.93
C PHE A 140 -8.75 -6.02 13.94
N ASN A 141 -8.18 -4.96 14.51
CA ASN A 141 -8.86 -4.00 15.36
C ASN A 141 -8.37 -2.58 15.09
N ILE A 142 -9.30 -1.66 14.90
CA ILE A 142 -9.03 -0.27 14.57
C ILE A 142 -9.34 0.58 15.80
N LYS A 143 -8.28 1.17 16.38
CA LYS A 143 -8.39 2.11 17.49
C LYS A 143 -8.26 3.55 16.95
N THR A 144 -9.24 4.37 17.31
CA THR A 144 -9.32 5.81 17.02
C THR A 144 -9.71 6.58 18.28
N ASN A 145 -9.63 7.91 18.22
CA ASN A 145 -10.39 8.74 19.14
C ASN A 145 -11.90 8.59 18.84
N GLN A 146 -12.57 7.70 19.56
CA GLN A 146 -13.99 7.37 19.37
C GLN A 146 -14.95 8.55 19.59
N SER A 147 -14.49 9.63 20.23
CA SER A 147 -15.30 10.86 20.35
C SER A 147 -15.40 11.61 19.01
N LYS A 148 -14.38 11.52 18.16
CA LYS A 148 -14.27 12.22 16.88
C LYS A 148 -14.49 11.33 15.66
N TYR A 149 -14.02 10.09 15.72
CA TYR A 149 -14.04 9.17 14.59
C TYR A 149 -14.72 7.86 14.95
N TYR A 150 -15.38 7.24 13.98
CA TYR A 150 -15.80 5.85 14.09
C TYR A 150 -15.44 5.10 12.79
N ALA A 151 -15.12 3.82 12.93
CA ALA A 151 -14.76 2.94 11.82
C ALA A 151 -15.81 1.83 11.68
N GLU A 152 -16.16 1.49 10.45
CA GLU A 152 -17.12 0.42 10.16
C GLU A 152 -16.63 -0.47 9.00
N PRO A 153 -16.36 -1.76 9.25
CA PRO A 153 -16.23 -2.38 10.58
C PRO A 153 -14.97 -1.90 11.31
N ASN A 154 -15.04 -1.71 12.63
CA ASN A 154 -13.87 -1.38 13.46
C ASN A 154 -13.04 -2.62 13.87
N ARG A 155 -13.64 -3.82 13.83
CA ARG A 155 -13.00 -5.10 14.16
C ARG A 155 -13.48 -6.20 13.23
N GLY A 156 -12.70 -7.26 13.07
CA GLY A 156 -13.16 -8.48 12.43
C GLY A 156 -12.04 -9.39 11.95
N ILE A 157 -12.43 -10.44 11.22
CA ILE A 157 -11.50 -11.40 10.60
C ILE A 157 -11.35 -11.09 9.11
N LEU A 158 -10.11 -11.10 8.65
CA LEU A 158 -9.71 -11.15 7.26
C LEU A 158 -9.30 -12.58 6.91
N PRO A 159 -10.03 -13.28 6.02
CA PRO A 159 -9.59 -14.55 5.45
C PRO A 159 -8.23 -14.43 4.75
N PRO A 160 -7.55 -15.57 4.49
CA PRO A 160 -6.32 -15.60 3.72
C PRO A 160 -6.43 -14.87 2.39
N CYS A 161 -5.38 -14.15 1.99
CA CYS A 161 -5.27 -13.48 0.68
C CYS A 161 -6.46 -12.56 0.31
N SER A 162 -7.20 -12.07 1.31
CA SER A 162 -8.44 -11.31 1.11
C SER A 162 -8.25 -9.82 1.36
N LYS A 163 -9.26 -9.05 0.93
CA LYS A 163 -9.34 -7.60 1.12
C LYS A 163 -10.64 -7.22 1.81
N ARG A 164 -10.60 -6.18 2.64
CA ARG A 164 -11.79 -5.57 3.24
C ARG A 164 -11.68 -4.05 3.21
N TYR A 165 -12.76 -3.40 2.83
CA TYR A 165 -12.91 -1.96 2.96
C TYR A 165 -13.49 -1.62 4.32
N VAL A 166 -12.89 -0.63 4.97
CA VAL A 166 -13.35 -0.03 6.20
C VAL A 166 -13.67 1.42 5.91
N LEU A 167 -14.87 1.85 6.29
CA LEU A 167 -15.24 3.25 6.24
C LEU A 167 -14.84 3.91 7.56
N VAL A 168 -14.00 4.94 7.49
CA VAL A 168 -13.66 5.76 8.66
C VAL A 168 -14.35 7.11 8.51
N THR A 169 -15.20 7.44 9.47
CA THR A 169 -16.00 8.66 9.46
C THR A 169 -15.53 9.60 10.58
N LEU A 170 -15.15 10.81 10.20
CA LEU A 170 -15.01 11.96 11.09
C LEU A 170 -16.40 12.53 11.33
N ARG A 171 -16.81 12.59 12.60
CA ARG A 171 -18.05 13.23 13.02
C ARG A 171 -18.00 14.73 12.76
N ALA A 172 -19.14 15.32 12.46
CA ALA A 172 -19.34 16.76 12.32
C ALA A 172 -18.61 17.55 13.41
N GLN A 173 -17.65 18.37 12.99
CA GLN A 173 -16.94 19.32 13.85
C GLN A 173 -17.54 20.71 13.64
N GLU A 174 -17.79 21.48 14.69
CA GLU A 174 -18.44 22.80 14.58
C GLU A 174 -17.64 23.79 13.73
N GLU A 175 -16.33 23.82 13.92
CA GLU A 175 -15.42 24.76 13.26
C GLU A 175 -14.19 24.04 12.69
N ALA A 176 -13.56 24.67 11.70
CA ALA A 176 -12.30 24.19 11.16
C ALA A 176 -11.16 24.40 12.16
N PRO A 177 -10.28 23.40 12.37
CA PRO A 177 -9.13 23.61 13.22
C PRO A 177 -8.19 24.66 12.62
N PRO A 178 -7.40 25.36 13.47
CA PRO A 178 -6.44 26.34 13.01
C PRO A 178 -5.51 25.77 11.94
N ASN A 179 -5.42 26.47 10.81
CA ASN A 179 -4.59 26.08 9.66
C ASN A 179 -4.86 24.65 9.12
N MET A 180 -6.05 24.09 9.36
CA MET A 180 -6.40 22.69 9.00
C MET A 180 -5.46 21.65 9.62
N GLN A 181 -4.80 21.97 10.75
CA GLN A 181 -3.88 21.05 11.40
C GLN A 181 -4.64 19.91 12.09
N CYS A 182 -4.16 18.69 11.86
CA CYS A 182 -4.63 17.47 12.50
C CYS A 182 -3.39 16.66 12.89
N HIS A 183 -3.36 16.19 14.14
CA HIS A 183 -2.30 15.32 14.67
C HIS A 183 -2.86 13.96 15.11
N ASP A 184 -4.11 13.68 14.73
CA ASP A 184 -4.77 12.44 15.09
C ASP A 184 -4.15 11.28 14.28
N MET A 185 -4.10 10.12 14.91
CA MET A 185 -3.52 8.89 14.35
C MET A 185 -4.55 7.77 14.39
N LEU A 186 -4.66 7.03 13.29
CA LEU A 186 -5.41 5.79 13.21
C LEU A 186 -4.48 4.63 13.57
N HIS A 187 -4.85 3.81 14.56
CA HIS A 187 -4.06 2.64 14.94
C HIS A 187 -4.78 1.36 14.50
N ILE A 188 -4.09 0.54 13.72
CA ILE A 188 -4.60 -0.72 13.19
C ILE A 188 -3.78 -1.83 13.81
N GLN A 189 -4.44 -2.65 14.62
CA GLN A 189 -3.85 -3.81 15.27
C GLN A 189 -4.20 -5.04 14.45
N SER A 190 -3.24 -5.95 14.27
CA SER A 190 -3.45 -7.22 13.59
C SER A 190 -2.75 -8.38 14.30
N VAL A 191 -3.41 -9.53 14.32
CA VAL A 191 -2.88 -10.75 14.91
C VAL A 191 -3.25 -11.95 14.05
N ASN A 192 -2.32 -12.89 13.90
CA ASN A 192 -2.57 -14.15 13.21
C ASN A 192 -3.53 -15.01 14.04
N VAL A 193 -4.51 -15.59 13.35
CA VAL A 193 -5.61 -16.32 13.96
C VAL A 193 -5.41 -17.80 13.70
N ARG A 194 -5.50 -18.63 14.75
CA ARG A 194 -5.61 -20.10 14.60
C ARG A 194 -7.06 -20.47 14.25
N GLU A 195 -7.25 -21.60 13.56
CA GLU A 195 -8.48 -21.98 12.85
C GLU A 195 -9.78 -22.05 13.70
N ASP A 196 -9.72 -21.85 15.02
CA ASP A 196 -10.82 -22.02 15.98
C ASP A 196 -11.48 -20.71 16.48
N LEU A 197 -11.00 -19.53 16.06
CA LEU A 197 -11.52 -18.25 16.54
C LEU A 197 -12.75 -17.79 15.74
N THR A 198 -13.90 -17.71 16.40
CA THR A 198 -15.13 -17.12 15.85
C THR A 198 -15.06 -15.58 15.89
N PRO A 199 -15.80 -14.86 15.01
CA PRO A 199 -15.86 -13.40 15.03
C PRO A 199 -16.26 -12.82 16.40
N ASP A 200 -17.12 -13.53 17.14
CA ASP A 200 -17.59 -13.13 18.48
C ASP A 200 -16.50 -13.21 19.55
N GLY A 201 -15.44 -14.01 19.33
CA GLY A 201 -14.28 -14.10 20.21
C GLY A 201 -13.31 -12.94 20.10
N ILE A 202 -13.50 -12.04 19.12
CA ILE A 202 -12.60 -10.92 18.83
C ILE A 202 -13.01 -9.70 19.67
N THR A 203 -12.68 -9.77 20.95
CA THR A 203 -12.95 -8.71 21.92
C THR A 203 -11.77 -7.75 22.06
N GLU A 204 -11.95 -6.64 22.79
CA GLU A 204 -10.85 -5.72 23.09
C GLU A 204 -9.77 -6.42 23.92
N ASP A 205 -10.19 -7.17 24.93
CA ASP A 205 -9.32 -7.94 25.82
C ASP A 205 -8.46 -8.96 25.06
N PHE A 206 -8.95 -9.50 23.93
CA PHE A 206 -8.16 -10.40 23.09
C PHE A 206 -6.92 -9.70 22.51
N PHE A 207 -7.08 -8.48 22.00
CA PHE A 207 -5.95 -7.69 21.52
C PHE A 207 -5.07 -7.20 22.67
N GLU A 208 -5.64 -6.86 23.83
CA GLU A 208 -4.85 -6.45 24.99
C GLU A 208 -3.96 -7.60 25.50
N ARG A 209 -4.48 -8.82 25.59
CA ARG A 209 -3.67 -10.02 25.90
C ARG A 209 -2.58 -10.25 24.86
N GLY A 210 -2.94 -10.17 23.57
CA GLY A 210 -1.97 -10.32 22.50
C GLY A 210 -0.85 -9.28 22.52
N MET A 211 -1.12 -8.06 22.98
CA MET A 211 -0.10 -7.01 23.17
C MET A 211 0.87 -7.36 24.29
N VAL A 212 0.38 -7.91 25.41
CA VAL A 212 1.22 -8.40 26.52
C VAL A 212 2.13 -9.53 26.06
N GLU A 213 1.59 -10.43 25.23
CA GLU A 213 2.31 -11.56 24.65
C GLU A 213 3.20 -11.17 23.45
N LYS A 214 3.17 -9.91 23.01
CA LYS A 214 3.91 -9.35 21.86
C LYS A 214 3.65 -10.08 20.53
N VAL A 215 2.43 -10.58 20.34
CA VAL A 215 2.01 -11.29 19.11
C VAL A 215 1.14 -10.43 18.18
N VAL A 216 0.91 -9.16 18.53
CA VAL A 216 0.08 -8.24 17.77
C VAL A 216 0.96 -7.22 17.05
N ASP A 217 0.83 -7.16 15.74
CA ASP A 217 1.42 -6.11 14.91
C ASP A 217 0.56 -4.85 14.99
N VAL A 218 1.21 -3.69 15.08
CA VAL A 218 0.55 -2.38 15.12
C VAL A 218 1.02 -1.52 13.97
N MET A 219 0.08 -1.07 13.14
CA MET A 219 0.30 -0.06 12.11
C MET A 219 -0.37 1.24 12.51
N THR A 220 0.35 2.35 12.38
CA THR A 220 -0.16 3.70 12.66
C THR A 220 -0.22 4.51 11.38
N LEU A 221 -1.38 5.09 11.09
CA LEU A 221 -1.64 5.90 9.90
C LEU A 221 -2.05 7.33 10.29
N PRO A 222 -1.30 8.37 9.86
CA PRO A 222 -1.67 9.77 10.11
C PRO A 222 -3.00 10.15 9.47
N ILE A 223 -3.77 10.99 10.17
CA ILE A 223 -4.98 11.62 9.64
C ILE A 223 -4.67 13.06 9.22
N VAL A 224 -5.07 13.42 8.00
CA VAL A 224 -4.82 14.76 7.44
C VAL A 224 -6.13 15.37 6.94
N TYR A 225 -6.38 16.61 7.34
CA TYR A 225 -7.49 17.40 6.82
C TYR A 225 -7.06 18.15 5.56
N VAL A 226 -7.87 18.01 4.50
CA VAL A 226 -7.62 18.67 3.22
C VAL A 226 -8.77 19.59 2.84
N ALA A 227 -8.44 20.75 2.28
CA ALA A 227 -9.46 21.65 1.77
C ALA A 227 -10.19 21.03 0.57
N LYS A 228 -11.53 21.13 0.55
CA LYS A 228 -12.33 20.72 -0.59
C LYS A 228 -12.00 21.61 -1.79
N LYS A 229 -11.56 21.02 -2.89
CA LYS A 229 -11.40 21.77 -4.15
C LYS A 229 -12.79 22.22 -4.60
N ARG A 230 -13.04 23.53 -4.65
CA ARG A 230 -14.22 24.09 -5.32
C ARG A 230 -14.22 23.58 -6.77
N ARG A 231 -15.26 22.87 -7.19
CA ARG A 231 -15.53 22.68 -8.63
C ARG A 231 -15.68 24.09 -9.20
N ARG A 232 -14.84 24.45 -10.17
CA ARG A 232 -15.15 25.60 -11.03
C ARG A 232 -16.33 25.14 -11.89
N GLU A 233 -17.52 25.58 -11.52
CA GLU A 233 -18.65 25.58 -12.44
C GLU A 233 -18.27 26.57 -13.54
N PHE A 234 -17.96 26.04 -14.71
CA PHE A 234 -17.82 26.85 -15.91
C PHE A 234 -19.24 27.27 -16.29
N PHE A 235 -19.58 28.54 -16.05
CA PHE A 235 -20.70 29.21 -16.70
C PHE A 235 -20.25 29.67 -18.09
#